data_AF-A0A5N6ES12-F1
#
_entry.id   AF-A0A5N6ES12-F1
#
_cell.length_a   1.000
_cell.length_b   1.000
_cell.length_c   1.000
_cell.angle_alpha   90.00
_cell.angle_beta   90.00
_cell.angle_gamma   90.00
#
_symmetry.space_group_name_H-M   'P 1'
#
loop_
_entity.id
_entity.type
_entity.pdbx_description
1 polymer ?
#
loop_
_entity_poly.entity_id
_entity_poly.type
_entity_poly.pdbx_seq_one_letter_code
_entity_poly.pdbx_strand_id
1 'polypeptide(L)'
;MITGLAHINLLVPEGSLPEANEFYVQTLGLTARPVPQAQVETTAWFDIAGGPQQVHIAFGVNESLASSRHPCFKIGSVEDLQKLQQRIWDHHVRGGRAAPREADKPGEAISGEMTEEYPTRFFARDFAGNRLEFSL
;
A
#
# COMPACT_ATOMS: atom_id res chain seq x y z
N MET A 1 22.46 -2.28 -17.95
CA MET A 1 22.50 -3.17 -16.77
C MET A 1 21.48 -2.64 -15.76
N ILE A 2 20.68 -3.51 -15.13
CA ILE A 2 19.64 -3.15 -14.15
C ILE A 2 20.23 -3.18 -12.73
N THR A 3 19.93 -2.17 -11.89
CA THR A 3 20.53 -2.00 -10.54
C THR A 3 19.53 -2.12 -9.39
N GLY A 4 18.23 -2.13 -9.65
CA GLY A 4 17.19 -2.27 -8.64
C GLY A 4 15.81 -1.83 -9.12
N LEU A 5 14.83 -1.94 -8.24
CA LEU A 5 13.51 -1.36 -8.45
C LEU A 5 13.58 0.15 -8.18
N ALA A 6 13.23 0.96 -9.18
CA ALA A 6 13.09 2.41 -9.01
C ALA A 6 11.70 2.75 -8.43
N HIS A 7 10.65 2.12 -8.97
CA HIS A 7 9.29 2.32 -8.50
C HIS A 7 8.43 1.12 -8.88
N ILE A 8 7.26 1.05 -8.24
CA ILE A 8 6.11 0.28 -8.70
C ILE A 8 5.03 1.25 -9.16
N ASN A 9 4.11 0.80 -10.00
CA ASN A 9 2.93 1.57 -10.38
C ASN A 9 1.66 0.77 -10.06
N LEU A 10 0.72 1.39 -9.35
CA LEU A 10 -0.57 0.80 -8.96
C LEU A 10 -1.72 1.61 -9.55
N LEU A 11 -2.81 0.93 -9.87
CA LEU A 11 -3.98 1.55 -10.47
C LEU A 11 -5.02 1.89 -9.40
N VAL A 12 -5.61 3.07 -9.50
CA VAL A 12 -6.75 3.49 -8.69
C VAL A 12 -7.87 4.05 -9.61
N PRO A 13 -9.13 4.11 -9.13
CA PRO A 13 -10.21 4.73 -9.90
C PRO A 13 -9.90 6.16 -10.32
N GLU A 14 -10.45 6.58 -11.46
CA GLU A 14 -10.32 7.96 -11.93
C GLU A 14 -10.89 8.96 -10.92
N GLY A 15 -10.20 10.09 -10.73
CA GLY A 15 -10.60 11.14 -9.78
C GLY A 15 -10.38 10.80 -8.30
N SER A 16 -9.63 9.73 -8.00
CA SER A 16 -9.41 9.26 -6.61
C SER A 16 -8.00 9.54 -6.05
N LEU A 17 -7.27 10.53 -6.59
CA LEU A 17 -6.00 10.97 -6.00
C LEU A 17 -6.12 11.48 -4.56
N PRO A 18 -7.23 12.12 -4.13
CA PRO A 18 -7.44 12.44 -2.71
C PRO A 18 -7.46 11.18 -1.82
N GLU A 19 -8.16 10.13 -2.24
CA GLU A 19 -8.18 8.84 -1.52
C GLU A 19 -6.79 8.18 -1.52
N ALA A 20 -6.06 8.29 -2.63
CA ALA A 20 -4.68 7.82 -2.69
C ALA A 20 -3.81 8.54 -1.67
N ASN A 21 -3.94 9.86 -1.52
CA ASN A 21 -3.20 10.59 -0.49
C ASN A 21 -3.62 10.19 0.93
N GLU A 22 -4.92 10.06 1.21
CA GLU A 22 -5.39 9.61 2.52
C GLU A 22 -4.86 8.21 2.88
N PHE A 23 -4.93 7.28 1.94
CA PHE A 23 -4.43 5.92 2.16
C PHE A 23 -2.89 5.87 2.24
N TYR A 24 -2.19 6.26 1.17
CA TYR A 24 -0.73 6.06 1.08
C TYR A 24 0.05 7.00 2.00
N VAL A 25 -0.40 8.23 2.25
CA VAL A 25 0.29 9.16 3.16
C VAL A 25 -0.19 8.97 4.59
N GLN A 26 -1.50 9.12 4.84
CA GLN A 26 -1.98 9.17 6.24
C GLN A 26 -2.06 7.77 6.87
N THR A 27 -2.40 6.75 6.09
CA THR A 27 -2.56 5.37 6.60
C THR A 27 -1.28 4.56 6.52
N LEU A 28 -0.53 4.65 5.42
CA LEU A 28 0.74 3.93 5.29
C LEU A 28 1.94 4.73 5.81
N GLY A 29 1.85 6.06 5.89
CA GLY A 29 2.96 6.90 6.33
C GLY A 29 4.00 7.16 5.24
N LEU A 30 3.66 6.97 3.96
CA LEU A 30 4.56 7.34 2.85
C LEU A 30 4.62 8.86 2.70
N THR A 31 5.67 9.37 2.03
CA THR A 31 5.82 10.81 1.81
C THR A 31 5.37 11.18 0.41
N ALA A 32 4.39 12.07 0.28
CA ALA A 32 3.98 12.60 -1.02
C ALA A 32 5.12 13.36 -1.69
N ARG A 33 5.33 13.06 -2.98
CA ARG A 33 6.33 13.71 -3.81
C ARG A 33 5.64 14.52 -4.91
N PRO A 34 6.09 15.77 -5.16
CA PRO A 34 5.60 16.55 -6.28
C PRO A 34 5.80 15.80 -7.61
N VAL A 35 4.74 15.75 -8.41
CA VAL A 35 4.78 15.26 -9.79
C VAL A 35 5.00 16.44 -10.75
N PRO A 36 5.40 16.20 -12.01
CA PRO A 36 5.45 17.27 -13.00
C PRO A 36 4.14 18.03 -13.10
N GLN A 37 4.19 19.36 -13.25
CA GLN A 37 3.01 20.23 -13.23
C GLN A 37 1.90 19.78 -14.19
N ALA A 38 2.26 19.21 -15.35
CA ALA A 38 1.31 18.73 -16.35
C ALA A 38 0.57 17.43 -15.94
N GLN A 39 0.97 16.77 -14.85
CA GLN A 39 0.47 15.46 -14.41
C GLN A 39 -0.18 15.51 -13.01
N VAL A 40 -0.31 16.69 -12.40
CA VAL A 40 -0.81 16.86 -11.02
C VAL A 40 -2.22 16.30 -10.81
N GLU A 41 -3.04 16.27 -11.86
CA GLU A 41 -4.40 15.73 -11.82
C GLU A 41 -4.50 14.26 -12.24
N THR A 42 -3.42 13.64 -12.70
CA THR A 42 -3.46 12.30 -13.34
C THR A 42 -2.59 11.25 -12.65
N THR A 43 -1.69 11.65 -11.76
CA THR A 43 -0.83 10.74 -11.01
C THR A 43 -0.47 11.28 -9.63
N ALA A 44 -0.16 10.38 -8.71
CA ALA A 44 0.45 10.72 -7.43
C ALA A 44 1.67 9.84 -7.19
N TRP A 45 2.76 10.42 -6.67
CA TRP A 45 3.98 9.71 -6.34
C TRP A 45 4.23 9.77 -4.84
N PHE A 46 4.64 8.64 -4.26
CA PHE A 46 4.96 8.52 -2.84
C PHE A 46 6.33 7.89 -2.67
N ASP A 47 7.22 8.55 -1.92
CA ASP A 47 8.53 8.01 -1.56
C ASP A 47 8.36 6.95 -0.45
N ILE A 48 9.03 5.81 -0.61
CA ILE A 48 9.05 4.71 0.36
C ILE A 48 10.18 4.97 1.36
N ALA A 49 9.81 5.33 2.59
CA ALA A 49 10.74 5.74 3.64
C ALA A 49 11.70 6.85 3.14
N GLY A 50 12.93 6.90 3.67
CA GLY A 50 14.00 7.78 3.15
C GLY A 50 14.76 7.19 1.97
N GLY A 51 14.24 6.14 1.33
CA GLY A 51 14.91 5.40 0.26
C GLY A 51 14.64 5.96 -1.14
N PRO A 52 15.31 5.42 -2.18
CA PRO A 52 15.12 5.86 -3.56
C PRO A 52 13.86 5.26 -4.22
N GLN A 53 13.22 4.26 -3.60
CA GLN A 53 12.06 3.58 -4.18
C GLN A 53 10.77 4.37 -3.98
N GLN A 54 9.86 4.24 -4.94
CA GLN A 54 8.60 4.98 -4.95
C GLN A 54 7.40 4.10 -5.27
N VAL A 55 6.22 4.53 -4.81
CA VAL A 55 4.92 4.06 -5.29
C VAL A 55 4.36 5.15 -6.20
N HIS A 56 4.13 4.80 -7.46
CA HIS A 56 3.38 5.64 -8.39
C HIS A 56 1.94 5.15 -8.44
N ILE A 57 1.01 6.11 -8.51
CA ILE A 57 -0.41 5.87 -8.70
C ILE A 57 -0.82 6.42 -10.05
N ALA A 58 -1.45 5.59 -10.86
CA ALA A 58 -2.07 5.99 -12.11
C ALA A 58 -3.57 5.66 -12.08
N PHE A 59 -4.36 6.39 -12.86
CA PHE A 59 -5.75 6.01 -13.04
C PHE A 59 -5.88 4.78 -13.93
N GLY A 60 -6.79 3.89 -13.57
CA GLY A 60 -7.12 2.72 -14.37
C GLY A 60 -8.10 1.80 -13.68
N VAL A 61 -8.40 0.69 -14.35
CA VAL A 61 -9.28 -0.36 -13.83
C VAL A 61 -8.43 -1.56 -13.44
N ASN A 62 -8.55 -2.00 -12.19
CA ASN A 62 -8.04 -3.31 -11.79
C ASN A 62 -8.95 -4.40 -12.36
N GLU A 63 -8.44 -5.19 -13.31
CA GLU A 63 -9.18 -6.30 -13.94
C GLU A 63 -9.73 -7.30 -12.91
N SER A 64 -9.03 -7.46 -11.78
CA SER A 64 -9.47 -8.26 -10.65
C SER A 64 -9.10 -7.57 -9.33
N LEU A 65 -10.11 -7.36 -8.50
CA LEU A 65 -9.93 -6.86 -7.12
C LEU A 65 -9.44 -7.94 -6.15
N ALA A 66 -9.40 -9.20 -6.59
CA ALA A 66 -8.93 -10.35 -5.82
C ALA A 66 -7.55 -10.85 -6.28
N SER A 67 -6.86 -10.10 -7.15
CA SER A 67 -5.52 -10.48 -7.64
C SER A 67 -4.56 -10.77 -6.49
N SER A 68 -3.74 -11.81 -6.64
CA SER A 68 -2.68 -12.15 -5.69
C SER A 68 -1.38 -11.39 -5.93
N ARG A 69 -1.22 -10.69 -7.07
CA ARG A 69 -0.02 -9.90 -7.35
C ARG A 69 0.06 -8.70 -6.41
N HIS A 70 1.22 -8.45 -5.84
CA HIS A 70 1.43 -7.35 -4.90
C HIS A 70 2.90 -6.92 -4.86
N PRO A 71 3.18 -5.66 -4.49
CA PRO A 71 4.45 -5.30 -3.88
C PRO A 71 4.49 -5.78 -2.42
N CYS A 72 5.70 -6.09 -1.95
CA CYS A 72 5.97 -6.35 -0.53
C CYS A 72 6.86 -5.24 0.02
N PHE A 73 6.38 -4.54 1.05
CA PHE A 73 7.08 -3.46 1.71
C PHE A 73 7.84 -4.00 2.92
N LYS A 74 9.14 -3.71 2.96
CA LYS A 74 10.01 -4.03 4.08
C LYS A 74 9.76 -3.06 5.24
N ILE A 75 9.56 -3.60 6.44
CA ILE A 75 9.32 -2.87 7.69
C ILE A 75 10.50 -3.07 8.62
N GLY A 76 10.94 -2.00 9.29
CA GLY A 76 12.20 -1.98 10.04
C GLY A 76 12.22 -2.81 11.33
N SER A 77 11.06 -3.16 11.88
CA SER A 77 10.94 -3.87 13.15
C SER A 77 9.58 -4.57 13.29
N VAL A 78 9.48 -5.54 14.20
CA VAL A 78 8.22 -6.22 14.54
C VAL A 78 7.23 -5.23 15.14
N GLU A 79 7.71 -4.32 15.99
CA GLU A 79 6.90 -3.30 16.64
C GLU A 79 6.28 -2.33 15.62
N ASP A 80 7.05 -1.90 14.61
CA ASP A 80 6.54 -1.03 13.55
C ASP A 80 5.58 -1.78 12.62
N LEU A 81 5.83 -3.07 12.38
CA LEU A 81 4.92 -3.93 11.61
C LEU A 81 3.56 -4.04 12.31
N GLN A 82 3.54 -4.28 13.62
CA GLN A 82 2.32 -4.35 14.43
C GLN A 82 1.59 -3.00 14.48
N LYS A 83 2.31 -1.88 14.66
CA LYS A 83 1.71 -0.53 14.63
C LYS A 83 1.09 -0.23 13.28
N LEU A 84 1.78 -0.57 12.20
CA LEU A 84 1.27 -0.38 10.85
C LEU A 84 0.02 -1.23 10.60
N GLN A 85 0.05 -2.50 11.01
CA GLN A 85 -1.11 -3.40 10.92
C GLN A 85 -2.32 -2.82 11.66
N GLN A 86 -2.13 -2.38 12.91
CA GLN A 86 -3.20 -1.76 13.70
C GLN A 86 -3.75 -0.50 13.03
N ARG A 87 -2.89 0.37 12.51
CA ARG A 87 -3.32 1.61 11.84
C ARG A 87 -4.13 1.34 10.57
N ILE A 88 -3.72 0.35 9.78
CA ILE A 88 -4.46 -0.07 8.58
C ILE A 88 -5.81 -0.69 8.97
N TRP A 89 -5.82 -1.55 10.00
CA TRP A 89 -7.04 -2.16 10.52
C TRP A 89 -8.03 -1.12 11.07
N ASP A 90 -7.54 -0.13 11.83
CA ASP A 90 -8.38 0.94 12.36
C ASP A 90 -8.99 1.79 11.24
N HIS A 91 -8.24 2.07 10.17
CA HIS A 91 -8.79 2.74 8.99
C HIS A 91 -9.84 1.86 8.27
N HIS A 92 -9.58 0.56 8.14
CA HIS A 92 -10.55 -0.38 7.57
C HIS A 92 -11.88 -0.35 8.35
N VAL A 93 -11.82 -0.45 9.68
CA VAL A 93 -13.01 -0.44 10.56
C VAL A 93 -13.71 0.93 10.55
N ARG A 94 -12.95 2.02 10.54
CA ARG A 94 -13.49 3.38 10.44
C ARG A 94 -14.29 3.59 9.14
N GLY A 95 -13.88 2.93 8.07
CA GLY A 95 -14.47 3.10 6.74
C GLY A 95 -14.15 4.47 6.12
N GLY A 96 -14.83 4.78 5.03
CA GLY A 96 -14.57 5.96 4.20
C GLY A 96 -14.19 5.59 2.77
N ARG A 97 -14.09 6.58 1.88
CA ARG A 97 -13.77 6.35 0.46
C ARG A 97 -12.34 5.81 0.25
N ALA A 98 -11.42 6.17 1.13
CA ALA A 98 -10.02 5.74 1.11
C ALA A 98 -9.76 4.50 1.98
N ALA A 99 -10.77 3.93 2.63
CA ALA A 99 -10.57 2.83 3.56
C ALA A 99 -10.05 1.59 2.81
N PRO A 100 -9.10 0.85 3.40
CA PRO A 100 -8.67 -0.43 2.86
C PRO A 100 -9.89 -1.34 2.65
N ARG A 101 -9.96 -2.05 1.53
CA ARG A 101 -11.04 -3.00 1.26
C ARG A 101 -10.93 -4.26 2.12
N GLU A 102 -9.71 -4.68 2.37
CA GLU A 102 -9.35 -5.84 3.18
C GLU A 102 -8.14 -5.45 4.04
N ALA A 103 -8.11 -5.91 5.29
CA ALA A 103 -6.97 -5.72 6.18
C ALA A 103 -6.90 -6.92 7.12
N ASP A 104 -5.74 -7.58 7.21
CA ASP A 104 -5.54 -8.64 8.18
C ASP A 104 -5.61 -8.07 9.60
N LYS A 105 -6.53 -8.60 10.41
CA LYS A 105 -6.78 -8.10 11.76
C LYS A 105 -5.60 -8.44 12.70
N PRO A 106 -5.11 -7.48 13.52
CA PRO A 106 -4.10 -7.74 14.52
C PRO A 106 -4.48 -8.88 15.47
N GLY A 107 -3.58 -9.86 15.62
CA GLY A 107 -3.78 -11.03 16.49
C GLY A 107 -4.60 -12.17 15.90
N GLU A 108 -5.08 -12.06 14.65
CA GLU A 108 -5.76 -13.14 13.94
C GLU A 108 -4.90 -13.73 12.82
N ALA A 109 -5.40 -14.79 12.19
CA ALA A 109 -4.74 -15.40 11.03
C ALA A 109 -4.65 -14.41 9.85
N ILE A 110 -3.55 -14.47 9.11
CA ILE A 110 -3.33 -13.63 7.93
C ILE A 110 -4.00 -14.23 6.69
N SER A 111 -4.29 -13.40 5.68
CA SER A 111 -4.89 -13.82 4.40
C SER A 111 -3.89 -14.40 3.37
N GLY A 112 -2.66 -14.70 3.79
CA GLY A 112 -1.64 -15.38 2.98
C GLY A 112 -1.17 -16.70 3.60
N GLU A 113 -0.41 -17.49 2.85
CA GLU A 113 0.16 -18.73 3.37
C GLU A 113 1.18 -18.42 4.48
N MET A 114 1.04 -19.06 5.64
CA MET A 114 2.06 -19.04 6.69
C MET A 114 2.90 -20.31 6.58
N THR A 115 4.21 -20.13 6.42
CA THR A 115 5.19 -21.23 6.50
C THR A 115 6.28 -20.85 7.51
N GLU A 116 7.07 -21.83 7.97
CA GLU A 116 8.20 -21.58 8.87
C GLU A 116 9.22 -20.57 8.28
N GLU A 117 9.25 -20.41 6.96
CA GLU A 117 10.13 -19.50 6.23
C GLU A 117 9.64 -18.03 6.19
N TYR A 118 8.37 -17.77 6.51
CA TYR A 118 7.75 -16.43 6.49
C TYR A 118 7.03 -16.10 7.82
N PRO A 119 7.76 -15.95 8.94
CA PRO A 119 7.15 -15.97 10.27
C PRO A 119 6.39 -14.69 10.63
N THR A 120 6.64 -13.55 9.96
CA THR A 120 6.04 -12.28 10.37
C THR A 120 5.78 -11.36 9.18
N ARG A 121 4.53 -11.38 8.73
CA ARG A 121 4.00 -10.51 7.68
C ARG A 121 2.49 -10.34 7.84
N PHE A 122 1.91 -9.38 7.14
CA PHE A 122 0.46 -9.28 6.96
C PHE A 122 0.13 -8.67 5.60
N PHE A 123 -1.13 -8.82 5.19
CA PHE A 123 -1.64 -8.26 3.95
C PHE A 123 -2.77 -7.25 4.19
N ALA A 124 -2.90 -6.34 3.23
CA ALA A 124 -4.08 -5.50 3.10
C ALA A 124 -4.39 -5.29 1.62
N ARG A 125 -5.61 -4.85 1.31
CA ARG A 125 -5.95 -4.27 0.02
C ARG A 125 -6.26 -2.81 0.19
N ASP A 126 -5.66 -1.96 -0.63
CA ASP A 126 -6.04 -0.55 -0.66
C ASP A 126 -7.51 -0.38 -1.09
N PHE A 127 -7.99 0.86 -1.07
CA PHE A 127 -9.37 1.20 -1.45
C PHE A 127 -9.72 0.80 -2.90
N ALA A 128 -8.71 0.66 -3.77
CA ALA A 128 -8.82 0.26 -5.16
C ALA A 128 -8.65 -1.25 -5.39
N GLY A 129 -8.43 -2.05 -4.34
CA GLY A 129 -8.30 -3.50 -4.40
C GLY A 129 -6.88 -4.02 -4.69
N ASN A 130 -5.87 -3.15 -4.74
CA ASN A 130 -4.48 -3.55 -4.90
C ASN A 130 -4.03 -4.28 -3.62
N ARG A 131 -3.60 -5.54 -3.75
CA ARG A 131 -3.00 -6.29 -2.63
C ARG A 131 -1.63 -5.70 -2.31
N LEU A 132 -1.36 -5.52 -1.02
CA LEU A 132 -0.10 -5.05 -0.47
C LEU A 132 0.36 -6.04 0.60
N GLU A 133 1.64 -6.40 0.61
CA GLU A 133 2.26 -7.21 1.66
C GLU A 133 3.22 -6.33 2.49
N PHE A 134 3.30 -6.60 3.79
CA PHE A 134 4.23 -5.96 4.71
C PHE A 134 4.98 -7.04 5.49
N SER A 135 6.32 -7.00 5.48
CA SER A 135 7.18 -8.00 6.12
C SER A 135 8.48 -7.37 6.64
N LEU A 136 9.29 -8.13 7.38
CA LEU A 136 10.58 -7.68 7.95
C LEU A 136 11.76 -7.70 6.97
#